data_AF-A0A7C4HQV1-F1
#
_entry.id   AF-A0A7C4HQV1-F1
#
_cell.length_a   1.000
_cell.length_b   1.000
_cell.length_c   1.000
_cell.angle_alpha   90.00
_cell.angle_beta   90.00
_cell.angle_gamma   90.00
#
_symmetry.space_group_name_H-M   'P 1'
#
loop_
_entity.id
_entity.type
_entity.pdbx_description
1 polymer ?
#
loop_
_entity_poly.entity_id
_entity_poly.type
_entity_poly.pdbx_seq_one_letter_code
_entity_poly.pdbx_strand_id
1 'polypeptide(L)'
;MASKEVIKKNQEAAVSPFVVFQTPVAEIRDAVAANLGDSGMSATDFERIKIPAGGGTAWTLQTLDGEEMVKELAGIIVAWRDTRAYWSVPLEQSDGNMPPDCYSLDARTGTGKPGGDCH
;
A
#
# COMPACT_ATOMS: atom_id res chain seq x y z
N MET A 1 35.82 41.73 -21.77
CA MET A 1 35.60 40.28 -21.87
C MET A 1 35.51 39.74 -20.46
N ALA A 2 34.28 39.59 -19.93
CA ALA A 2 34.06 39.08 -18.58
C ALA A 2 33.94 37.55 -18.65
N SER A 3 34.92 36.86 -18.06
CA SER A 3 34.93 35.41 -17.97
C SER A 3 33.80 34.97 -17.03
N LYS A 4 32.79 34.26 -17.56
CA LYS A 4 31.76 33.61 -16.75
C LYS A 4 32.36 32.32 -16.22
N GLU A 5 32.69 32.29 -14.93
CA GLU A 5 32.98 31.04 -14.25
C GLU A 5 31.73 30.18 -14.17
N VAL A 6 31.81 28.99 -14.75
CA VAL A 6 30.78 27.97 -14.68
C VAL A 6 30.89 27.32 -13.31
N ILE A 7 29.97 27.68 -12.40
CA ILE A 7 29.80 27.00 -11.11
C ILE A 7 29.36 25.57 -11.42
N LYS A 8 30.28 24.61 -11.28
CA LYS A 8 29.96 23.19 -11.26
C LYS A 8 29.12 22.90 -10.02
N LYS A 9 27.79 22.83 -10.19
CA LYS A 9 26.92 22.16 -9.21
C LYS A 9 27.33 20.70 -9.18
N ASN A 10 28.05 20.29 -8.13
CA ASN A 10 28.13 18.88 -7.76
C ASN A 10 26.71 18.43 -7.43
N GLN A 11 26.06 17.77 -8.38
CA GLN A 11 24.92 16.91 -8.08
C GLN A 11 25.48 15.67 -7.39
N GLU A 12 25.61 15.73 -6.07
CA GLU A 12 25.54 14.52 -5.26
C GLU A 12 24.18 13.90 -5.58
N ALA A 13 24.17 12.83 -6.37
CA ALA A 13 22.97 12.08 -6.64
C ALA A 13 22.42 11.60 -5.30
N ALA A 14 21.26 12.14 -4.89
CA ALA A 14 20.63 11.78 -3.63
C ALA A 14 20.41 10.26 -3.62
N VAL A 15 21.17 9.57 -2.78
CA VAL A 15 21.03 8.12 -2.60
C VAL A 15 19.70 7.90 -1.89
N SER A 16 18.81 7.15 -2.52
CA SER A 16 17.49 6.87 -1.95
C SER A 16 17.63 6.10 -0.63
N PRO A 17 16.86 6.45 0.43
CA PRO A 17 16.89 5.72 1.69
C PRO A 17 16.32 4.30 1.58
N PHE A 18 15.67 3.96 0.46
CA PHE A 18 15.08 2.65 0.26
C PHE A 18 16.08 1.67 -0.35
N VAL A 19 16.37 0.60 0.41
CA VAL A 19 17.31 -0.49 0.06
C VAL A 19 16.99 -1.13 -1.30
N VAL A 20 15.72 -1.13 -1.71
CA VAL A 20 15.27 -1.69 -2.99
C VAL A 20 15.96 -1.03 -4.21
N PHE A 21 16.37 0.25 -4.11
CA PHE A 21 17.07 0.93 -5.20
C PHE A 21 18.57 0.67 -5.23
N GLN A 22 19.10 0.04 -4.18
CA GLN A 22 20.53 -0.24 -4.02
C GLN A 22 20.86 -1.73 -4.24
N THR A 23 19.83 -2.59 -4.29
CA THR A 23 19.99 -4.04 -4.35
C THR A 23 19.46 -4.58 -5.69
N PRO A 24 20.20 -5.48 -6.38
CA PRO A 24 19.70 -6.12 -7.58
C PRO A 24 18.39 -6.89 -7.33
N VAL A 25 17.42 -6.78 -8.24
CA VAL A 25 16.10 -7.43 -8.11
C VAL A 25 16.22 -8.95 -7.95
N ALA A 26 17.23 -9.58 -8.57
CA ALA A 26 17.47 -11.00 -8.44
C ALA A 26 17.76 -11.42 -7.00
N GLU A 27 18.61 -10.67 -6.28
CA GLU A 27 18.94 -10.94 -4.88
C GLU A 27 17.71 -10.74 -3.99
N ILE A 28 16.90 -9.71 -4.25
CA ILE A 28 15.64 -9.47 -3.53
C ILE A 28 14.69 -10.65 -3.72
N ARG A 29 14.51 -11.11 -4.97
CA ARG A 29 13.64 -12.26 -5.28
C ARG A 29 14.12 -13.52 -4.56
N ASP A 30 15.43 -13.80 -4.60
CA ASP A 30 15.99 -15.02 -4.03
C ASP A 30 15.85 -15.00 -2.50
N ALA A 31 16.06 -13.85 -1.86
CA ALA A 31 15.80 -13.67 -0.43
C ALA A 31 14.31 -13.86 -0.09
N VAL A 32 13.41 -13.29 -0.86
CA VAL A 32 11.96 -13.43 -0.68
C VAL A 32 11.53 -14.90 -0.82
N ALA A 33 12.01 -15.60 -1.85
CA ALA A 33 11.70 -17.01 -2.08
C ALA A 33 12.23 -17.93 -0.96
N ALA A 34 13.44 -17.66 -0.45
CA ALA A 34 14.04 -18.45 0.62
C ALA A 34 13.30 -18.33 1.97
N ASN A 35 12.59 -17.22 2.21
CA ASN A 35 11.94 -16.95 3.49
C ASN A 35 10.43 -17.22 3.51
N LEU A 36 9.74 -17.12 2.36
CA LEU A 36 8.27 -17.23 2.32
C LEU A 36 7.72 -18.65 2.14
N GLY A 37 8.57 -19.61 1.76
CA GLY A 37 8.17 -21.00 1.54
C GLY A 37 7.08 -21.18 0.48
N ASP A 38 6.47 -22.36 0.42
CA ASP A 38 5.52 -22.74 -0.64
C ASP A 38 4.12 -22.09 -0.49
N SER A 39 3.79 -21.59 0.69
CA SER A 39 2.49 -20.95 0.98
C SER A 39 2.38 -19.51 0.46
N GLY A 40 3.50 -18.88 0.10
CA GLY A 40 3.54 -17.52 -0.42
C GLY A 40 3.08 -16.46 0.59
N MET A 41 2.61 -15.31 0.06
CA MET A 41 2.01 -14.22 0.84
C MET A 41 0.69 -13.79 0.21
N SER A 42 -0.23 -13.40 1.07
CA SER A 42 -1.53 -12.84 0.74
C SER A 42 -1.63 -11.40 1.25
N ALA A 43 -2.61 -10.65 0.75
CA ALA A 43 -2.86 -9.27 1.19
C ALA A 43 -3.27 -9.16 2.68
N THR A 44 -3.64 -10.27 3.33
CA THR A 44 -3.95 -10.29 4.77
C THR A 44 -2.72 -10.43 5.64
N ASP A 45 -1.58 -10.84 5.08
CA ASP A 45 -0.32 -10.99 5.82
C ASP A 45 0.41 -9.66 6.00
N PHE A 46 -0.01 -8.63 5.27
CA PHE A 46 0.53 -7.28 5.38
C PHE A 46 -0.28 -6.42 6.34
N GLU A 47 0.43 -5.55 7.04
CA GLU A 47 -0.16 -4.52 7.86
C GLU A 47 -1.01 -3.54 7.01
N ARG A 48 -2.16 -3.13 7.55
CA ARG A 48 -3.07 -2.20 6.86
C ARG A 48 -3.06 -0.85 7.55
N ILE A 49 -2.48 0.13 6.86
CA ILE A 49 -2.49 1.52 7.30
C ILE A 49 -3.71 2.21 6.66
N LYS A 50 -4.56 2.83 7.49
CA LYS A 50 -5.73 3.57 7.02
C LYS A 50 -5.37 5.04 6.80
N ILE A 51 -5.89 5.60 5.71
CA ILE A 51 -5.84 7.05 5.48
C ILE A 51 -6.66 7.74 6.58
N PRO A 52 -6.09 8.71 7.31
CA PRO A 52 -6.81 9.43 8.36
C PRO A 52 -8.07 10.13 7.80
N ALA A 53 -9.22 9.91 8.45
CA ALA A 53 -10.47 10.55 8.05
C ALA A 53 -10.54 12.01 8.53
N GLY A 54 -11.35 12.84 7.85
CA GLY A 54 -11.91 14.08 8.42
C GLY A 54 -10.91 15.12 8.94
N GLY A 55 -9.73 15.26 8.34
CA GLY A 55 -8.72 16.26 8.75
C GLY A 55 -7.69 15.77 9.76
N GLY A 56 -7.58 14.46 10.00
CA GLY A 56 -6.47 13.87 10.74
C GLY A 56 -5.12 14.20 10.11
N THR A 57 -4.13 14.57 10.93
CA THR A 57 -2.79 14.99 10.51
C THR A 57 -1.67 14.00 10.90
N ALA A 58 -2.06 12.83 11.42
CA ALA A 58 -1.15 11.77 11.82
C ALA A 58 -1.69 10.40 11.36
N TRP A 59 -0.76 9.51 11.04
CA TRP A 59 -0.96 8.11 10.68
C TRP A 59 -0.84 7.26 11.92
N THR A 60 -1.59 6.17 11.93
CA THR A 60 -1.50 5.11 12.94
C THR A 60 -0.78 3.92 12.32
N LEU A 61 0.35 3.51 12.92
CA LEU A 61 1.14 2.35 12.53
C LEU A 61 1.10 1.30 13.64
N GLN A 62 1.03 0.03 13.27
CA GLN A 62 1.11 -1.12 14.16
C GLN A 62 2.56 -1.63 14.14
N THR A 63 3.30 -1.31 15.20
CA THR A 63 4.68 -1.78 15.38
C THR A 63 4.72 -3.04 16.24
N LEU A 64 5.90 -3.67 16.37
CA LEU A 64 6.10 -4.80 17.29
C LEU A 64 5.82 -4.44 18.75
N ASP A 65 5.99 -3.16 19.12
CA ASP A 65 5.77 -2.63 20.47
C ASP A 65 4.35 -2.07 20.67
N GLY A 66 3.51 -2.14 19.64
CA GLY A 66 2.13 -1.65 19.66
C GLY A 66 1.89 -0.47 18.70
N GLU A 67 0.79 0.25 18.95
CA GLU A 67 0.32 1.32 18.08
C GLU A 67 1.13 2.61 18.26
N GLU A 68 1.69 3.12 17.16
CA GLU A 68 2.45 4.37 17.10
C GLU A 68 1.77 5.39 16.18
N MET A 69 1.72 6.65 16.61
CA MET A 69 1.23 7.76 15.78
C MET A 69 2.37 8.56 15.17
N VAL A 70 2.44 8.62 13.84
CA VAL A 70 3.48 9.34 13.10
C VAL A 70 2.86 10.43 12.21
N LYS A 71 3.54 11.56 12.04
CA LYS A 71 3.05 12.65 11.17
C LYS A 71 3.34 12.43 9.69
N GLU A 72 4.39 11.67 9.40
CA GLU A 72 4.86 11.40 8.05
C GLU A 72 5.17 9.92 7.90
N LEU A 73 4.76 9.35 6.76
CA LEU A 73 5.05 7.98 6.37
C LEU A 73 5.70 8.02 4.99
N ALA A 74 6.93 7.52 4.89
CA ALA A 74 7.65 7.41 3.63
C ALA A 74 7.70 5.95 3.17
N GLY A 75 7.35 5.70 1.91
CA GLY A 75 7.32 4.35 1.36
C GLY A 75 7.29 4.34 -0.17
N ILE A 76 7.36 3.15 -0.74
CA ILE A 76 7.26 2.92 -2.19
C ILE A 76 5.96 2.18 -2.47
N ILE A 77 5.16 2.73 -3.38
CA ILE A 77 3.96 2.07 -3.87
C ILE A 77 4.39 0.99 -4.86
N VAL A 78 4.33 -0.27 -4.43
CA VAL A 78 4.71 -1.43 -5.26
C VAL A 78 3.58 -1.84 -6.20
N ALA A 79 2.33 -1.68 -5.76
CA ALA A 79 1.15 -1.99 -6.55
C ALA A 79 -0.03 -1.11 -6.14
N TRP A 80 -0.87 -0.80 -7.11
CA TRP A 80 -2.16 -0.17 -6.90
C TRP A 80 -3.19 -0.86 -7.79
N ARG A 81 -4.41 -1.01 -7.29
CA ARG A 81 -5.52 -1.60 -8.05
C ARG A 81 -6.82 -0.92 -7.65
N ASP A 82 -7.70 -0.74 -8.63
CA ASP A 82 -9.08 -0.40 -8.36
C ASP A 82 -9.82 -1.61 -7.80
N THR A 83 -10.64 -1.36 -6.78
CA THR A 83 -11.56 -2.35 -6.24
C THR A 83 -12.96 -1.76 -6.18
N ARG A 84 -13.98 -2.60 -6.24
CA ARG A 84 -15.38 -2.17 -6.10
C ARG A 84 -16.02 -2.91 -4.94
N ALA A 85 -16.91 -2.24 -4.24
CA ALA A 85 -17.71 -2.82 -3.18
C ALA A 85 -19.14 -2.30 -3.30
N TYR A 86 -20.10 -3.18 -3.07
CA TYR A 86 -21.52 -2.94 -3.17
C TYR A 86 -22.21 -3.35 -1.87
N TRP A 87 -23.05 -2.46 -1.37
CA TRP A 87 -23.96 -2.70 -0.26
C TRP A 87 -25.39 -2.49 -0.77
N SER A 88 -26.24 -3.48 -0.56
CA SER A 88 -27.66 -3.45 -0.91
C SER A 88 -28.46 -2.57 0.06
N VAL A 89 -27.98 -2.47 1.30
CA VAL A 89 -28.54 -1.59 2.33
C VAL A 89 -27.67 -0.34 2.45
N PRO A 90 -28.24 0.88 2.38
CA PRO A 90 -27.48 2.10 2.62
C PRO A 90 -26.81 2.11 3.99
N LEU A 91 -25.60 2.65 4.08
CA LEU A 91 -24.81 2.67 5.33
C LEU A 91 -25.57 3.32 6.50
N GLU A 92 -26.36 4.35 6.23
CA GLU A 92 -27.21 5.08 7.19
C GLU A 92 -28.28 4.20 7.86
N GLN A 93 -28.63 3.08 7.22
CA GLN A 93 -29.62 2.11 7.68
C GLN A 93 -28.96 0.84 8.22
N SER A 94 -27.63 0.85 8.37
CA SER A 94 -26.82 -0.25 8.90
C SER A 94 -26.07 0.20 10.15
N ASP A 95 -25.50 -0.74 10.88
CA ASP A 95 -24.63 -0.46 12.03
C ASP A 95 -23.24 0.10 11.62
N GLY A 96 -23.08 0.53 10.36
CA GLY A 96 -21.87 1.19 9.84
C GLY A 96 -20.66 0.28 9.63
N ASN A 97 -20.71 -0.97 10.10
CA ASN A 97 -19.62 -1.95 10.01
C ASN A 97 -20.04 -3.24 9.27
N MET A 98 -21.07 -3.17 8.43
CA MET A 98 -21.52 -4.31 7.64
C MET A 98 -20.55 -4.55 6.47
N PRO A 99 -20.06 -5.79 6.25
CA PRO A 99 -19.28 -6.11 5.07
C PRO A 99 -20.09 -5.89 3.79
N PRO A 100 -19.44 -5.65 2.63
CA PRO A 100 -20.15 -5.50 1.37
C PRO A 100 -20.86 -6.80 0.97
N ASP A 101 -22.05 -6.66 0.41
CA ASP A 101 -22.80 -7.78 -0.18
C ASP A 101 -22.08 -8.36 -1.40
N CYS A 102 -21.39 -7.52 -2.17
CA CYS A 102 -20.57 -7.92 -3.30
C CYS A 102 -19.30 -7.07 -3.39
N TYR A 103 -18.17 -7.68 -3.71
CA TYR A 103 -16.90 -6.98 -3.90
C TYR A 103 -16.15 -7.47 -5.14
N SER A 104 -15.26 -6.64 -5.67
CA SER A 104 -14.45 -6.96 -6.85
C SER A 104 -13.03 -6.48 -6.63
N LEU A 105 -12.06 -7.40 -6.71
CA LEU A 105 -10.64 -7.10 -6.52
C LEU A 105 -9.93 -6.62 -7.80
N ASP A 106 -10.55 -6.86 -8.96
CA ASP A 106 -10.06 -6.47 -10.29
C ASP A 106 -10.89 -5.32 -10.90
N ALA A 107 -11.88 -4.81 -10.14
CA ALA A 107 -12.89 -3.84 -10.56
C ALA A 107 -13.71 -4.25 -11.80
N ARG A 108 -13.70 -5.53 -12.18
CA ARG A 108 -14.38 -6.09 -13.36
C ARG A 108 -15.37 -7.19 -12.96
N THR A 109 -14.95 -8.13 -12.13
CA THR A 109 -15.72 -9.31 -11.73
C THR A 109 -16.09 -9.19 -10.25
N GLY A 110 -17.39 -9.24 -9.94
CA GLY A 110 -17.89 -9.11 -8.56
C GLY A 110 -18.18 -10.47 -7.93
N THR A 111 -17.66 -10.72 -6.73
CA THR A 111 -17.92 -11.88 -5.87
C THR A 111 -18.90 -11.50 -4.77
N GLY A 112 -20.00 -12.24 -4.61
CA GLY A 112 -21.01 -12.00 -3.56
C GLY A 112 -22.43 -11.99 -4.10
N LYS A 113 -23.28 -11.05 -3.68
CA LYS A 113 -24.66 -10.85 -4.19
C LYS A 113 -24.88 -9.37 -4.51
N PRO A 114 -25.39 -8.98 -5.70
CA PRO A 114 -25.84 -9.80 -6.84
C PRO A 114 -24.70 -10.26 -7.76
N GLY A 115 -23.44 -10.05 -7.37
CA GLY A 115 -22.29 -10.62 -8.10
C GLY A 115 -22.36 -12.15 -8.17
N GLY A 116 -21.52 -12.76 -8.99
CA GLY A 116 -21.46 -14.21 -9.16
C GLY A 116 -20.02 -14.65 -9.40
N ASP A 117 -19.68 -15.93 -9.28
CA ASP A 117 -20.60 -17.07 -9.29
C ASP A 117 -20.86 -17.63 -7.88
N CYS A 118 -22.13 -17.86 -7.55
CA CYS A 118 -22.54 -18.58 -6.34
C CYS A 118 -21.78 -19.91 -6.25
N HIS A 119 -21.22 -20.22 -5.07
CA HIS A 119 -21.01 -21.61 -4.69
C HIS A 119 -22.35 -22.25 -4.33
#